data_AF-A0AAW4WB24-F1
#
_entry.id   AF-A0AAW4WB24-F1
#
_cell.length_a   1.000
_cell.length_b   1.000
_cell.length_c   1.000
_cell.angle_alpha   90.00
_cell.angle_beta   90.00
_cell.angle_gamma   90.00
#
_symmetry.space_group_name_H-M   'P 1'
#
loop_
_entity.id
_entity.type
_entity.pdbx_description
1 polymer ?
#
loop_
_entity_poly.entity_id
_entity_poly.type
_entity_poly.pdbx_seq_one_letter_code
_entity_poly.pdbx_strand_id
1 'polypeptide(L)' 'MAKTITEKLAIYIADNRLSVTQVARDTAISEDKLQVGAKESLNATEFLELCSYLNVKPEELKKW' A
#
# COMPACT_ATOMS: atom_id res chain seq x y z
N MET A 1 -13.61 2.66 -13.29
CA MET A 1 -12.19 3.11 -13.29
C MET A 1 -11.33 1.96 -12.84
N ALA A 2 -10.17 1.76 -13.47
CA ALA A 2 -9.21 0.77 -12.99
C ALA A 2 -8.58 1.27 -11.68
N LYS A 3 -8.58 0.44 -10.63
CA LYS A 3 -7.92 0.78 -9.37
C LYS A 3 -6.41 0.82 -9.56
N THR A 4 -5.77 1.85 -9.03
CA THR A 4 -4.30 1.95 -9.06
C THR A 4 -3.68 0.89 -8.16
N ILE A 5 -2.38 0.60 -8.36
CA ILE A 5 -1.66 -0.34 -7.49
C ILE A 5 -1.62 0.18 -6.03
N THR A 6 -1.47 1.49 -5.83
CA THR A 6 -1.58 2.13 -4.52
C THR A 6 -2.92 1.80 -3.86
N GLU A 7 -4.02 1.96 -4.60
CA GLU A 7 -5.37 1.71 -4.09
C GLU A 7 -5.60 0.22 -3.79
N LYS A 8 -5.01 -0.67 -4.60
CA LYS A 8 -5.03 -2.12 -4.34
C LYS A 8 -4.27 -2.49 -3.07
N LEU A 9 -3.11 -1.87 -2.83
CA LEU A 9 -2.33 -2.08 -1.60
C LEU A 9 -3.08 -1.54 -0.38
N ALA A 10 -3.71 -0.37 -0.48
CA ALA A 10 -4.55 0.17 0.60
C ALA A 10 -5.74 -0.76 0.93
N ILE A 11 -6.38 -1.34 -0.09
CA ILE A 11 -7.43 -2.35 0.10
C ILE A 11 -6.85 -3.60 0.76
N TYR A 12 -5.67 -4.07 0.34
CA TYR A 12 -5.02 -5.23 0.95
C TYR A 12 -4.74 -5.00 2.45
N ILE A 13 -4.26 -3.82 2.82
CA ILE A 13 -4.04 -3.44 4.24
C ILE A 13 -5.36 -3.51 5.01
N ALA A 14 -6.45 -2.97 4.44
CA ALA A 14 -7.77 -2.99 5.06
C ALA A 14 -8.35 -4.42 5.19
N ASP A 15 -8.28 -5.22 4.12
CA ASP A 15 -8.80 -6.60 4.08
C ASP A 15 -8.05 -7.52 5.05
N ASN A 16 -6.74 -7.33 5.20
CA ASN A 16 -5.93 -8.06 6.16
C ASN A 16 -6.00 -7.48 7.60
N ARG A 17 -6.82 -6.45 7.82
CA ARG A 17 -6.98 -5.74 9.10
C ARG A 17 -5.64 -5.26 9.69
N LEU A 18 -4.72 -4.88 8.82
CA LEU A 18 -3.44 -4.30 9.23
C LEU A 18 -3.67 -2.88 9.77
N SER A 19 -2.98 -2.55 10.84
CA SER A 19 -3.03 -1.20 11.40
C SER A 19 -2.33 -0.22 10.46
N VAL A 20 -3.09 0.67 9.83
CA VAL A 20 -2.57 1.71 8.94
C VAL A 20 -1.50 2.54 9.66
N THR A 21 -1.73 2.90 10.92
CA THR A 21 -0.77 3.65 11.74
C THR A 21 0.53 2.88 11.97
N GLN A 22 0.45 1.56 12.15
CA GLN A 22 1.64 0.74 12.34
C GLN A 22 2.42 0.57 11.04
N VAL A 23 1.71 0.29 9.94
CA VAL A 23 2.32 0.21 8.60
C VAL A 23 3.01 1.54 8.27
N ALA A 24 2.31 2.67 8.43
CA ALA A 24 2.84 4.01 8.19
C ALA A 24 4.12 4.28 8.98
N ARG A 25 4.12 3.90 10.27
CA ARG A 25 5.28 4.07 11.15
C ARG A 25 6.46 3.21 10.72
N ASP A 26 6.20 1.96 10.37
CA ASP A 26 7.25 0.98 10.05
C ASP A 26 7.84 1.22 8.65
N THR A 27 7.04 1.74 7.70
CA THR A 27 7.48 2.02 6.33
C THR A 27 7.84 3.49 6.08
N ALA A 28 7.65 4.35 7.08
CA ALA A 28 7.76 5.82 6.95
C ALA A 28 6.89 6.43 5.83
N ILE A 29 5.73 5.81 5.54
CA ILE A 29 4.77 6.27 4.53
C ILE A 29 3.64 7.01 5.25
N SER A 30 3.15 8.11 4.68
CA SER A 30 1.99 8.81 5.26
C SER A 30 0.75 7.93 5.31
N GLU A 31 0.03 7.96 6.44
CA GLU A 31 -1.23 7.24 6.62
C GLU A 31 -2.26 7.58 5.53
N ASP A 32 -2.28 8.84 5.06
CA ASP A 32 -3.18 9.31 4.00
C ASP A 32 -3.02 8.54 2.67
N LYS A 33 -1.82 8.01 2.41
CA LYS A 33 -1.51 7.22 1.21
C LYS A 33 -1.87 5.74 1.35
N LEU A 34 -2.02 5.27 2.59
CA LEU A 34 -2.26 3.87 2.92
C LEU A 34 -3.75 3.56 3.14
N GLN A 35 -4.61 4.58 3.11
CA GLN A 35 -6.06 4.44 3.25
C GLN A 35 -6.77 4.21 1.90
N VAL A 36 -7.88 3.48 1.96
CA VAL A 36 -8.74 3.27 0.79
C VAL A 36 -9.30 4.62 0.32
N GLY A 37 -9.12 4.93 -0.97
CA GLY A 37 -9.50 6.24 -1.51
C GLY A 37 -8.42 7.31 -1.37
N ALA A 38 -7.19 6.93 -1.01
CA ALA A 38 -6.02 7.79 -1.06
C ALA A 38 -5.96 8.55 -2.40
N LYS A 39 -5.88 9.88 -2.32
CA LYS A 39 -5.76 10.75 -3.49
C LYS A 39 -4.33 10.80 -4.03
N GLU A 40 -3.37 10.50 -3.16
CA GLU A 40 -1.95 10.48 -3.48
C GLU A 40 -1.47 9.07 -3.78
N SER A 41 -0.59 8.97 -4.77
CA SER A 41 0.06 7.71 -5.12
C SER A 41 1.37 7.52 -4.36
N LEU A 42 1.72 6.27 -4.09
CA LEU A 42 3.04 5.92 -3.57
C LEU A 42 4.10 6.22 -4.63
N ASN A 43 5.20 6.82 -4.21
CA ASN A 43 6.40 6.90 -5.05
C ASN A 43 7.10 5.52 -5.13
N ALA A 44 8.10 5.39 -5.99
CA ALA A 44 8.78 4.11 -6.22
C ALA A 44 9.41 3.52 -4.94
N THR A 45 9.99 4.37 -4.08
CA THR A 45 10.60 3.95 -2.82
C THR A 45 9.53 3.50 -1.82
N GLU A 46 8.50 4.32 -1.60
CA GLU A 46 7.36 4.00 -0.73
C GLU A 46 6.68 2.71 -1.17
N PHE A 47 6.53 2.52 -2.48
CA PHE A 47 5.93 1.31 -3.04
C PHE A 47 6.78 0.06 -2.75
N LEU A 48 8.09 0.11 -2.97
CA LEU A 48 8.98 -1.03 -2.70
C LEU A 48 9.06 -1.33 -1.20
N GLU A 49 9.12 -0.30 -0.36
CA GLU A 49 9.14 -0.45 1.10
C GLU A 49 7.85 -1.11 1.60
N LEU A 50 6.70 -0.65 1.11
CA LEU A 50 5.40 -1.24 1.45
C LEU A 50 5.27 -2.68 0.96
N CYS A 51 5.76 -2.98 -0.25
CA CYS A 51 5.79 -4.34 -0.78
C CYS A 51 6.64 -5.26 0.12
N SER A 52 7.82 -4.79 0.52
CA SER A 52 8.71 -5.50 1.45
C SER A 52 8.03 -5.75 2.79
N TYR A 53 7.40 -4.73 3.38
CA TYR A 53 6.69 -4.83 4.66
C TYR A 53 5.52 -5.81 4.62
N LEU A 54 4.71 -5.74 3.56
CA LEU A 54 3.57 -6.63 3.37
C LEU A 54 3.98 -8.04 2.92
N ASN A 55 5.27 -8.27 2.68
CA ASN A 55 5.83 -9.49 2.11
C ASN A 55 5.15 -9.87 0.78
N VAL A 56 4.86 -8.87 -0.05
CA VAL A 56 4.24 -9.01 -1.37
C VAL A 56 5.25 -8.68 -2.45
N LYS A 57 5.31 -9.51 -3.49
CA LYS A 57 6.19 -9.26 -4.64
C LYS A 57 5.55 -8.27 -5.61
N PRO A 58 6.26 -7.20 -6.03
CA PRO A 58 5.74 -6.23 -6.99
C PRO A 58 5.23 -6.85 -8.29
N GLU A 59 5.83 -7.96 -8.74
CA GLU A 59 5.45 -8.68 -9.95
C GLU A 59 4.10 -9.37 -9.82
N GLU A 60 3.69 -9.76 -8.61
CA GLU A 60 2.40 -10.39 -8.34
C GLU A 60 1.26 -9.37 -8.33
N LEU A 61 1.55 -8.11 -7.96
CA LEU A 61 0.58 -7.01 -7.99
C LEU A 61 0.06 -6.70 -9.40
N LYS A 62 0.83 -7.02 -10.45
CA LYS A 62 0.37 -6.89 -11.85
C LYS A 62 -0.80 -7.82 -12.19
N LYS A 63 -1.03 -8.86 -11.38
CA LYS A 63 -2.11 -9.84 -11.56
C LYS A 63 -3.35 -9.55 -10.72
N TRP A 64 -3.25 -8.60 -9.78
CA TRP A 64 -4.37 -8.16 -8.93
C TRP A 64 -5.37 -7.31 -9.71
#